data_AF-A0A4Y1WXK7-F1
#
_entry.id   AF-A0A4Y1WXK7-F1
#
_cell.length_a   1.000
_cell.length_b   1.000
_cell.length_c   1.000
_cell.angle_alpha   90.00
_cell.angle_beta   90.00
_cell.angle_gamma   90.00
#
_symmetry.space_group_name_H-M   'P 1'
#
loop_
_entity.id
_entity.type
_entity.pdbx_description
1 polymer ?
#
loop_
_entity_poly.entity_id
_entity_poly.type
_entity_poly.pdbx_seq_one_letter_code
_entity_poly.pdbx_strand_id
1 'polypeptide(L)'
;MNSGDRREPGDVYMMLSPEGKTQAVSANGRYYKNFGHFINHCTEIILKDWLTPYPNSFFVHYRFADPDRVWKPYENIPMFPRKLSDAIKEQGLKPLDTCRLYPAIYCYQNGLDPLLPENSEQELKKNSNYRRAVSRYSDREQLLGINTYTGIETDRGVLLFDNTPEGRKLQKRYKDFLADKFFDPRLDITFFRTIDVIPDEVQRARINPVIDLDRLYSSEPEPFGVLSADCYTDMTEIGIHTERERYDMSATRENFVRFARMDKGSDIFLSEHTYNIACLLHLASPECTDPMIRDKFPNFFSYRDWFDNLAERFTKATTETEKQQAMALIRQRADHILRHDYPNLRRPPVPAPKEQTETAVTSVGKPARQLPDVAKKLAAHSKKKTGLKP
;
A
#
# COMPACT_ATOMS: atom_id res chain seq x y z
N MET A 1 12.19 23.64 -16.96
CA MET A 1 12.31 23.85 -15.50
C MET A 1 10.93 23.63 -14.93
N ASN A 2 10.72 22.56 -14.17
CA ASN A 2 9.39 22.22 -13.64
C ASN A 2 9.13 23.00 -12.35
N SER A 3 7.87 23.38 -12.14
CA SER A 3 7.39 24.18 -11.00
C SER A 3 7.56 23.52 -9.62
N GLY A 4 7.97 22.24 -9.54
CA GLY A 4 8.22 21.51 -8.29
C GLY A 4 9.62 21.71 -7.68
N ASP A 5 10.53 22.41 -8.36
CA ASP A 5 11.93 22.55 -7.91
C ASP A 5 12.19 23.64 -6.86
N ARG A 6 11.16 24.41 -6.47
CA ARG A 6 11.30 25.56 -5.57
C ARG A 6 10.41 25.44 -4.35
N ARG A 7 11.04 25.60 -3.17
CA ARG A 7 10.40 25.75 -1.87
C ARG A 7 9.35 26.86 -1.90
N GLU A 8 8.17 26.54 -1.40
CA GLU A 8 7.06 27.47 -1.24
C GLU A 8 7.07 28.13 0.15
N PRO A 9 6.47 29.33 0.29
CA PRO A 9 6.24 29.92 1.60
C PRO A 9 5.47 28.97 2.52
N GLY A 10 5.91 28.84 3.77
CA GLY A 10 5.29 27.94 4.74
C GLY A 10 5.74 26.48 4.66
N ASP A 11 6.63 26.12 3.72
CA ASP A 11 7.25 24.80 3.69
C ASP A 11 8.16 24.57 4.90
N VAL A 12 7.94 23.45 5.58
CA VAL A 12 8.74 22.98 6.71
C VAL A 12 9.22 21.56 6.43
N TYR A 13 10.53 21.37 6.53
CA TYR A 13 11.16 20.06 6.40
C TYR A 13 11.67 19.61 7.76
N MET A 14 11.43 18.36 8.11
CA MET A 14 11.84 17.78 9.39
C MET A 14 12.51 16.44 9.16
N MET A 15 13.49 16.12 9.99
CA MET A 15 13.99 14.77 10.21
C MET A 15 13.60 14.35 11.62
N LEU A 16 12.87 13.25 11.74
CA LEU A 16 12.37 12.70 13.00
C LEU A 16 12.96 11.32 13.22
N SER A 17 13.37 11.02 14.45
CA SER A 17 13.70 9.66 14.84
C SER A 17 12.49 8.74 14.64
N PRO A 18 12.68 7.41 14.61
CA PRO A 18 11.58 6.45 14.52
C PRO A 18 10.52 6.60 15.62
N GLU A 19 10.89 7.21 16.76
CA GLU A 19 9.98 7.47 17.89
C GLU A 19 9.22 8.80 17.76
N GLY A 20 9.53 9.61 16.75
CA GLY A 20 8.98 10.94 16.52
C GLY A 20 9.76 12.09 17.15
N LYS A 21 10.97 11.85 17.68
CA LYS A 21 11.81 12.92 18.25
C LYS A 21 12.48 13.70 17.12
N THR A 22 12.39 15.02 17.17
CA THR A 22 13.02 15.88 16.16
C THR A 22 14.55 15.82 16.20
N GLN A 23 15.17 15.51 15.07
CA GLN A 23 16.62 15.46 14.87
C GLN A 23 17.12 16.65 14.05
N ALA A 24 16.34 17.10 13.04
CA ALA A 24 16.64 18.30 12.26
C ALA A 24 15.34 18.98 11.80
N VAL A 25 15.38 20.31 11.64
CA VAL A 25 14.26 21.09 11.10
C VAL A 25 14.78 22.20 10.20
N SER A 26 14.10 22.42 9.08
CA SER A 26 14.24 23.62 8.28
C SER A 26 12.89 24.24 7.98
N ALA A 27 12.69 25.46 8.47
CA ALA A 27 11.47 26.24 8.29
C ALA A 27 11.71 27.57 7.53
N ASN A 28 12.94 28.06 7.51
CA ASN A 28 13.29 29.28 6.80
C ASN A 28 13.77 28.96 5.37
N GLY A 29 13.29 29.71 4.38
CA GLY A 29 13.67 29.53 2.97
C GLY A 29 15.12 29.87 2.62
N ARG A 30 16.03 29.92 3.61
CA ARG A 30 17.40 30.43 3.47
C ARG A 30 18.41 29.37 3.03
N TYR A 31 18.24 28.11 3.45
CA TYR A 31 19.29 27.10 3.29
C TYR A 31 18.94 26.02 2.26
N TYR A 32 17.71 25.50 2.28
CA TYR A 32 17.30 24.40 1.39
C TYR A 32 16.35 24.89 0.31
N LYS A 33 16.64 24.48 -0.94
CA LYS A 33 15.91 24.87 -2.15
C LYS A 33 14.58 24.13 -2.30
N ASN A 34 14.52 22.89 -1.84
CA ASN A 34 13.36 22.01 -1.86
C ASN A 34 13.57 20.85 -0.85
N PHE A 35 12.59 19.97 -0.72
CA PHE A 35 12.62 18.85 0.22
C PHE A 35 13.75 17.84 -0.11
N GLY A 36 13.96 17.53 -1.39
CA GLY A 36 15.06 16.65 -1.82
C GLY A 36 16.45 17.18 -1.44
N HIS A 37 16.68 18.50 -1.53
CA HIS A 37 17.94 19.12 -1.09
C HIS A 37 18.15 18.96 0.43
N PHE A 38 17.07 19.06 1.22
CA PHE A 38 17.11 18.83 2.66
C PHE A 38 17.47 17.36 2.99
N ILE A 39 16.81 16.40 2.32
CA ILE A 39 17.08 14.97 2.48
C ILE A 39 18.56 14.68 2.19
N ASN A 40 19.06 15.10 1.02
CA ASN A 40 20.44 14.81 0.60
C ASN A 40 21.47 15.38 1.56
N HIS A 41 21.27 16.62 2.04
CA HIS A 41 22.20 17.24 2.98
C HIS A 41 22.19 16.55 4.35
N CYS A 42 21.01 16.22 4.90
CA CYS A 42 20.93 15.48 6.15
C CYS A 42 21.56 14.08 6.02
N THR A 43 21.32 13.39 4.90
CA THR A 43 21.94 12.09 4.59
C THR A 43 23.46 12.20 4.50
N GLU A 44 24.00 13.25 3.87
CA GLU A 44 25.44 13.51 3.79
C GLU A 44 26.04 13.69 5.19
N ILE A 45 25.39 14.49 6.06
CA ILE A 45 25.83 14.69 7.45
C ILE A 45 25.85 13.37 8.22
N ILE A 46 24.79 12.56 8.13
CA ILE A 46 24.72 11.27 8.83
C ILE A 46 25.85 10.34 8.37
N LEU A 47 26.11 10.28 7.07
CA LEU A 47 27.18 9.43 6.52
C LEU A 47 28.59 9.89 6.95
N LYS A 48 28.79 11.18 7.26
CA LYS A 48 30.07 11.72 7.72
C LYS A 48 30.24 11.62 9.23
N ASP A 49 29.20 11.98 9.98
CA ASP A 49 29.31 12.31 11.39
C ASP A 49 28.76 11.21 12.32
N TRP A 50 27.93 10.29 11.80
CA TRP A 50 27.30 9.25 12.61
C TRP A 50 27.95 7.89 12.40
N LEU A 51 28.04 7.14 13.49
CA LEU A 51 28.43 5.73 13.46
C LEU A 51 27.19 4.85 13.27
N THR A 52 27.33 3.77 12.49
CA THR A 52 26.29 2.75 12.38
C THR A 52 26.11 1.99 13.69
N PRO A 53 24.90 1.49 14.01
CA PRO A 53 23.69 1.51 13.18
C PRO A 53 22.94 2.85 13.19
N TYR A 54 22.36 3.22 12.05
CA TYR A 54 21.54 4.43 11.93
C TYR A 54 20.08 4.12 12.31
N PRO A 55 19.43 4.95 13.13
CA PRO A 55 17.99 4.85 13.32
C PRO A 55 17.31 5.16 11.98
N ASN A 56 16.48 4.25 11.45
CA ASN A 56 15.78 4.49 10.18
C ASN A 56 14.77 5.64 10.37
N SER A 57 15.23 6.87 10.22
CA SER A 57 14.50 8.09 10.60
C SER A 57 13.55 8.52 9.48
N PHE A 58 12.56 9.34 9.81
CA PHE A 58 11.60 9.90 8.85
C PHE A 58 12.06 11.29 8.42
N PHE A 59 12.15 11.52 7.12
CA PHE A 59 12.08 12.84 6.53
C PHE A 59 10.62 13.17 6.27
N VAL A 60 10.20 14.38 6.62
CA VAL A 60 8.81 14.82 6.55
C VAL A 60 8.74 16.24 6.02
N HIS A 61 7.84 16.48 5.07
CA HIS A 61 7.53 17.81 4.53
C HIS A 61 6.10 18.20 4.91
N TYR A 62 5.96 19.36 5.56
CA TYR A 62 4.68 20.02 5.81
C TYR A 62 4.60 21.36 5.08
N ARG A 63 3.37 21.79 4.80
CA ARG A 63 3.09 23.14 4.31
C ARG A 63 2.04 23.82 5.16
N PHE A 64 2.39 24.98 5.69
CA PHE A 64 1.49 25.83 6.44
C PHE A 64 0.91 26.88 5.50
N ALA A 65 -0.40 27.10 5.61
CA ALA A 65 -1.07 28.17 4.87
C ALA A 65 -0.59 29.58 5.30
N ASP A 66 -0.20 29.72 6.57
CA ASP A 66 0.32 30.95 7.16
C ASP A 66 1.81 30.77 7.54
N PRO A 67 2.74 31.29 6.73
CA PRO A 67 4.18 31.19 7.00
C PRO A 67 4.61 31.87 8.31
N ASP A 68 3.85 32.85 8.83
CA ASP A 68 4.20 33.54 10.08
C ASP A 68 3.96 32.66 11.31
N ARG A 69 3.18 31.58 11.18
CA ARG A 69 3.03 30.54 12.20
C ARG A 69 4.21 29.58 12.25
N VAL A 70 4.92 29.43 11.13
CA VAL A 70 6.02 28.48 10.97
C VAL A 70 7.27 28.96 11.67
N TRP A 71 7.65 30.22 11.47
CA TRP A 71 8.92 30.73 11.96
C TRP A 71 8.92 32.26 12.04
N LYS A 72 9.39 32.80 13.17
CA LYS A 72 9.72 34.23 13.29
C LYS A 72 11.23 34.44 13.17
N PRO A 73 11.71 35.54 12.54
CA PRO A 73 13.13 35.79 12.30
C PRO A 73 14.08 35.76 13.50
N TYR A 74 13.54 35.89 14.72
CA TYR A 74 14.28 36.00 15.98
C TYR A 74 13.87 34.94 17.00
N GLU A 75 13.28 33.84 16.55
CA GLU A 75 12.72 32.82 17.43
C GLU A 75 13.80 31.90 18.04
N ASN A 76 13.58 31.49 19.30
CA ASN A 76 14.51 30.65 20.06
C ASN A 76 14.56 29.22 19.49
N ILE A 77 15.72 28.85 18.93
CA ILE A 77 15.96 27.60 18.19
C ILE A 77 15.62 26.34 19.02
N PRO A 78 16.03 26.20 20.30
CA PRO A 78 15.65 25.08 21.16
C PRO A 78 14.14 24.83 21.38
N MET A 79 13.31 25.88 21.44
CA MET A 79 11.86 25.73 21.68
C MET A 79 11.08 25.45 20.40
N PHE A 80 11.73 25.67 19.26
CA PHE A 80 11.14 25.60 17.93
C PHE A 80 10.48 24.24 17.60
N PRO A 81 11.10 23.07 17.90
CA PRO A 81 10.50 21.79 17.56
C PRO A 81 9.18 21.50 18.28
N ARG A 82 9.05 21.89 19.55
CA ARG A 82 7.83 21.68 20.34
C ARG A 82 6.69 22.53 19.80
N LYS A 83 6.92 23.84 19.65
CA LYS A 83 5.95 24.77 19.08
C LYS A 83 5.48 24.35 17.69
N LEU A 84 6.41 23.88 16.85
CA LEU A 84 6.08 23.39 15.52
C LEU A 84 5.20 22.13 15.58
N SER A 85 5.52 21.19 16.47
CA SER A 85 4.70 19.99 16.70
C SER A 85 3.29 20.36 17.17
N ASP A 86 3.16 21.30 18.10
CA ASP A 86 1.87 21.79 18.60
C ASP A 86 1.08 22.46 17.47
N ALA A 87 1.72 23.31 16.67
CA ALA A 87 1.08 23.98 15.54
C ALA A 87 0.62 23.00 14.43
N ILE A 88 1.36 21.91 14.19
CA ILE A 88 0.95 20.82 13.28
C ILE A 88 -0.32 20.15 13.82
N LYS A 89 -0.36 19.84 15.12
CA LYS A 89 -1.51 19.21 15.77
C LYS A 89 -2.74 20.11 15.77
N GLU A 90 -2.59 21.37 16.19
CA GLU A 90 -3.67 22.37 16.26
C GLU A 90 -4.35 22.61 14.90
N GLN A 91 -3.57 22.59 13.82
CA GLN A 91 -4.07 22.78 12.45
C GLN A 91 -4.46 21.48 11.76
N GLY A 92 -4.27 20.31 12.41
CA GLY A 92 -4.53 19.01 11.81
C GLY A 92 -3.73 18.76 10.53
N LEU A 93 -2.51 19.32 10.43
CA LEU A 93 -1.72 19.23 9.21
C LEU A 93 -1.27 17.80 8.94
N LYS A 94 -1.39 17.37 7.68
CA LYS A 94 -0.85 16.12 7.19
C LYS A 94 0.45 16.37 6.42
N PRO A 95 1.43 15.45 6.49
CA PRO A 95 2.61 15.51 5.64
C PRO A 95 2.21 15.56 4.16
N LEU A 96 2.87 16.42 3.39
CA LEU A 96 2.79 16.41 1.93
C LEU A 96 3.61 15.25 1.37
N ASP A 97 4.83 15.09 1.88
CA ASP A 97 5.77 14.04 1.47
C ASP A 97 6.48 13.44 2.69
N THR A 98 6.80 12.15 2.60
CA THR A 98 7.64 11.45 3.58
C THR A 98 8.67 10.56 2.89
N CYS A 99 9.83 10.38 3.54
CA CYS A 99 10.86 9.47 3.06
C CYS A 99 11.58 8.82 4.25
N ARG A 100 11.95 7.54 4.13
CA ARG A 100 12.73 6.82 5.16
C ARG A 100 14.23 7.00 4.91
N LEU A 101 15.01 7.05 5.98
CA LEU A 101 16.46 7.28 5.90
C LEU A 101 17.19 6.22 5.07
N TYR A 102 16.80 4.94 5.16
CA TYR A 102 17.52 3.88 4.44
C TYR A 102 17.40 3.98 2.91
N PRO A 103 16.19 4.15 2.32
CA PRO A 103 16.05 4.55 0.91
C PRO A 103 16.85 5.82 0.58
N ALA A 104 16.80 6.86 1.42
CA ALA A 104 17.52 8.11 1.18
C ALA A 104 19.05 7.92 1.11
N ILE A 105 19.65 7.17 2.04
CA ILE A 105 21.08 6.84 2.03
C ILE A 105 21.45 6.10 0.74
N TYR A 106 20.68 5.06 0.39
CA TYR A 106 20.97 4.28 -0.81
C TYR A 106 20.88 5.13 -2.07
N CYS A 107 19.83 5.94 -2.19
CA CYS A 107 19.64 6.83 -3.34
C CYS A 107 20.77 7.85 -3.45
N TYR A 108 21.14 8.50 -2.34
CA TYR A 108 22.24 9.45 -2.28
C TYR A 108 23.56 8.83 -2.76
N GLN A 109 23.90 7.63 -2.27
CA GLN A 109 25.13 6.93 -2.65
C GLN A 109 25.18 6.50 -4.12
N ASN A 110 24.02 6.41 -4.79
CA ASN A 110 23.89 5.98 -6.19
C ASN A 110 23.46 7.11 -7.14
N GLY A 111 23.39 8.36 -6.66
CA GLY A 111 22.97 9.51 -7.47
C GLY A 111 21.50 9.44 -7.92
N LEU A 112 20.64 8.79 -7.14
CA LEU A 112 19.20 8.65 -7.41
C LEU A 112 18.40 9.66 -6.57
N ASP A 113 17.19 9.99 -7.01
CA ASP A 113 16.26 10.83 -6.25
C ASP A 113 15.36 9.94 -5.35
N PRO A 114 15.44 10.06 -4.02
CA PRO A 114 14.67 9.24 -3.08
C PRO A 114 13.16 9.54 -3.06
N LEU A 115 12.70 10.61 -3.71
CA LEU A 115 11.28 10.97 -3.80
C LEU A 115 10.58 10.37 -5.03
N LEU A 116 11.33 9.79 -5.96
CA LEU A 116 10.75 9.17 -7.15
C LEU A 116 10.12 7.80 -6.83
N PRO A 117 8.95 7.46 -7.40
CA PRO A 117 8.26 6.18 -7.12
C PRO A 117 9.11 4.92 -7.39
N GLU A 118 9.95 4.94 -8.43
CA GLU A 118 10.88 3.86 -8.76
C GLU A 118 11.95 3.60 -7.68
N ASN A 119 12.20 4.60 -6.83
CA ASN A 119 13.13 4.55 -5.70
C ASN A 119 12.40 4.41 -4.36
N SER A 120 11.11 4.12 -4.36
CA SER A 120 10.37 3.77 -3.15
C SER A 120 10.97 2.53 -2.46
N GLU A 121 10.76 2.40 -1.15
CA GLU A 121 11.29 1.28 -0.37
C GLU A 121 10.84 -0.08 -0.94
N GLN A 122 9.59 -0.17 -1.42
CA GLN A 122 9.05 -1.39 -2.03
C GLN A 122 9.84 -1.81 -3.28
N GLU A 123 10.13 -0.86 -4.18
CA GLU A 123 10.85 -1.14 -5.42
C GLU A 123 12.33 -1.43 -5.15
N LEU A 124 12.96 -0.63 -4.28
CA LEU A 124 14.35 -0.84 -3.87
C LEU A 124 14.57 -2.21 -3.21
N LYS A 125 13.61 -2.72 -2.42
CA LYS A 125 13.69 -4.06 -1.82
C LYS A 125 13.83 -5.20 -2.82
N LYS A 126 13.41 -5.01 -4.08
CA LYS A 126 13.61 -6.00 -5.15
C LYS A 126 15.09 -6.09 -5.55
N ASN A 127 15.84 -5.00 -5.41
CA ASN A 127 17.27 -4.95 -5.70
C ASN A 127 18.10 -5.62 -4.59
N SER A 128 18.95 -6.58 -4.96
CA SER A 128 19.85 -7.27 -4.01
C SER A 128 20.91 -6.34 -3.42
N ASN A 129 21.38 -5.34 -4.16
CA ASN A 129 22.34 -4.36 -3.69
C ASN A 129 21.76 -3.48 -2.58
N TYR A 130 20.52 -3.03 -2.74
CA TYR A 130 19.81 -2.29 -1.69
C TYR A 130 19.67 -3.15 -0.43
N ARG A 131 19.21 -4.39 -0.54
CA ARG A 131 19.07 -5.30 0.62
C ARG A 131 20.39 -5.49 1.38
N ARG A 132 21.50 -5.64 0.65
CA ARG A 132 22.85 -5.75 1.23
C ARG A 132 23.37 -4.43 1.81
N ALA A 133 22.94 -3.29 1.27
CA ALA A 133 23.28 -1.98 1.80
C ALA A 133 22.56 -1.74 3.13
N VAL A 134 21.25 -2.01 3.18
CA VAL A 134 20.42 -1.87 4.39
C VAL A 134 20.97 -2.67 5.55
N SER A 135 21.42 -3.91 5.35
CA SER A 135 21.99 -4.71 6.44
C SER A 135 23.18 -4.03 7.11
N ARG A 136 23.98 -3.23 6.37
CA ARG A 136 25.11 -2.48 6.94
C ARG A 136 24.66 -1.26 7.75
N TYR A 137 23.48 -0.72 7.46
CA TYR A 137 22.91 0.43 8.17
C TYR A 137 22.15 0.01 9.44
N SER A 138 21.51 -1.16 9.38
CA SER A 138 20.41 -1.53 10.28
C SER A 138 20.78 -2.52 11.36
N ASP A 139 22.07 -2.87 11.49
CA ASP A 139 22.45 -4.19 12.02
C ASP A 139 21.79 -4.53 13.36
N ARG A 140 21.44 -3.56 14.23
CA ARG A 140 20.63 -3.83 15.43
C ARG A 140 19.81 -2.62 15.95
N GLU A 141 18.73 -2.19 15.28
CA GLU A 141 17.81 -1.17 15.83
C GLU A 141 17.26 -1.55 17.24
N GLN A 142 17.05 -2.85 17.50
CA GLN A 142 16.65 -3.36 18.83
C GLN A 142 17.71 -3.17 19.92
N LEU A 143 19.00 -3.14 19.59
CA LEU A 143 20.05 -2.89 20.60
C LEU A 143 20.05 -1.45 21.09
N LEU A 144 19.58 -0.52 20.26
CA LEU A 144 19.50 0.89 20.62
C LEU A 144 18.29 1.21 21.50
N GLY A 145 17.45 0.21 21.83
CA GLY A 145 16.21 0.41 22.60
C GLY A 145 15.20 1.32 21.89
N ILE A 146 15.30 1.44 20.57
CA ILE A 146 14.45 2.32 19.77
C ILE A 146 13.11 1.65 19.54
N ASN A 147 12.04 2.31 19.98
CA ASN A 147 10.69 1.88 19.68
C ASN A 147 10.32 2.26 18.26
N THR A 148 10.02 1.26 17.43
CA THR A 148 9.50 1.45 16.08
C THR A 148 8.14 0.79 15.97
N TYR A 149 7.29 1.36 15.11
CA TYR A 149 5.89 0.94 14.99
C TYR A 149 5.55 0.67 13.53
N THR A 150 4.69 -0.32 13.34
CA THR A 150 4.22 -0.78 12.05
C THR A 150 2.69 -0.73 12.04
N GLY A 151 2.13 -0.11 11.02
CA GLY A 151 0.71 -0.21 10.71
C GLY A 151 0.47 -1.28 9.65
N ILE A 152 -0.56 -2.11 9.83
CA ILE A 152 -1.11 -2.97 8.79
C ILE A 152 -2.49 -2.43 8.44
N GLU A 153 -2.63 -1.93 7.23
CA GLU A 153 -3.88 -1.39 6.70
C GLU A 153 -4.53 -2.38 5.73
N THR A 154 -5.84 -2.53 5.90
CA THR A 154 -6.75 -3.19 4.96
C THR A 154 -8.00 -2.32 4.80
N ASP A 155 -9.01 -2.80 4.09
CA ASP A 155 -10.33 -2.16 3.96
C ASP A 155 -11.03 -1.90 5.31
N ARG A 156 -10.55 -2.54 6.37
CA ARG A 156 -11.10 -2.45 7.75
C ARG A 156 -10.45 -1.34 8.57
N GLY A 157 -9.44 -0.65 8.03
CA GLY A 157 -8.61 0.33 8.74
C GLY A 157 -7.22 -0.21 9.09
N VAL A 158 -6.54 0.51 9.97
CA VAL A 158 -5.14 0.28 10.34
C VAL A 158 -5.05 -0.38 11.71
N LEU A 159 -4.44 -1.55 11.77
CA LEU A 159 -3.98 -2.18 13.02
C LEU A 159 -2.54 -1.72 13.31
N LEU A 160 -2.31 -1.27 14.54
CA LEU A 160 -1.02 -0.75 14.97
C LEU A 160 -0.26 -1.77 15.82
N PHE A 161 1.02 -1.93 15.52
CA PHE A 161 1.91 -2.85 16.23
C PHE A 161 3.19 -2.12 16.58
N ASP A 162 3.76 -2.47 17.73
CA ASP A 162 5.17 -2.20 17.95
C ASP A 162 6.01 -3.28 17.27
N ASN A 163 7.29 -3.00 17.14
CA ASN A 163 8.27 -3.96 16.64
C ASN A 163 9.05 -4.58 17.80
N THR A 164 8.42 -4.85 18.95
CA THR A 164 8.94 -5.79 19.95
C THR A 164 8.80 -7.24 19.43
N PRO A 165 9.43 -8.24 20.06
CA PRO A 165 9.19 -9.65 19.70
C PRO A 165 7.69 -10.02 19.70
N GLU A 166 6.93 -9.53 20.68
CA GLU A 166 5.50 -9.76 20.85
C GLU A 166 4.69 -9.10 19.73
N GLY A 167 4.94 -7.81 19.45
CA GLY A 167 4.28 -7.09 18.36
C GLY A 167 4.56 -7.72 17.00
N ARG A 168 5.82 -8.14 16.73
CA ARG A 168 6.16 -8.87 15.51
C ARG A 168 5.45 -10.23 15.40
N LYS A 169 5.27 -10.93 16.52
CA LYS A 169 4.52 -12.19 16.57
C LYS A 169 3.06 -11.96 16.20
N LEU A 170 2.44 -10.88 16.68
CA LEU A 170 1.06 -10.50 16.33
C LEU A 170 0.94 -10.10 14.85
N GLN A 171 1.86 -9.27 14.34
CA GLN A 171 1.93 -8.92 12.91
C GLN A 171 2.00 -10.17 12.03
N LYS A 172 2.91 -11.10 12.37
CA LYS A 172 3.07 -12.37 11.63
C LYS A 172 1.78 -13.18 11.67
N ARG A 173 1.16 -13.33 12.84
CA ARG A 173 -0.08 -14.09 13.01
C ARG A 173 -1.23 -13.53 12.20
N TYR A 174 -1.41 -12.20 12.18
CA TYR A 174 -2.44 -11.58 11.34
C TYR A 174 -2.17 -11.80 9.85
N LYS A 175 -0.91 -11.66 9.42
CA LYS A 175 -0.52 -11.95 8.03
C LYS A 175 -0.73 -13.42 7.65
N ASP A 176 -0.34 -14.35 8.53
CA ASP A 176 -0.53 -15.80 8.34
C ASP A 176 -2.02 -16.13 8.22
N PHE A 177 -2.89 -15.52 9.04
CA PHE A 177 -4.34 -15.66 8.92
C PHE A 177 -4.86 -15.22 7.54
N LEU A 178 -4.45 -14.03 7.08
CA LEU A 178 -4.86 -13.53 5.77
C LEU A 178 -4.37 -14.40 4.62
N ALA A 179 -3.18 -14.99 4.75
CA ALA A 179 -2.65 -15.91 3.74
C ALA A 179 -3.38 -17.25 3.78
N ASP A 180 -3.64 -17.78 4.96
CA ASP A 180 -4.38 -19.03 5.15
C ASP A 180 -5.84 -18.91 4.71
N LYS A 181 -6.45 -17.74 4.82
CA LYS A 181 -7.86 -17.52 4.41
C LYS A 181 -8.00 -16.78 3.09
N PHE A 182 -6.92 -16.68 2.31
CA PHE A 182 -6.87 -15.86 1.09
C PHE A 182 -8.00 -16.19 0.08
N PHE A 183 -8.34 -17.48 -0.05
CA PHE A 183 -9.39 -17.96 -0.94
C PHE A 183 -10.75 -18.19 -0.25
N ASP A 184 -10.88 -17.89 1.05
CA ASP A 184 -12.16 -18.00 1.77
C ASP A 184 -13.12 -16.90 1.28
N PRO A 185 -14.34 -17.24 0.85
CA PRO A 185 -15.29 -16.28 0.29
C PRO A 185 -15.75 -15.22 1.29
N ARG A 186 -15.59 -15.47 2.60
CA ARG A 186 -15.93 -14.52 3.66
C ARG A 186 -14.83 -13.49 3.91
N LEU A 187 -13.64 -13.68 3.33
CA LEU A 187 -12.54 -12.73 3.48
C LEU A 187 -12.79 -11.49 2.62
N ASP A 188 -13.35 -10.46 3.24
CA ASP A 188 -13.62 -9.17 2.61
C ASP A 188 -12.45 -8.18 2.77
N ILE A 189 -11.37 -8.43 2.03
CA ILE A 189 -10.16 -7.57 2.00
C ILE A 189 -9.65 -7.47 0.56
N THR A 190 -9.65 -6.28 -0.02
CA THR A 190 -9.21 -5.99 -1.39
C THR A 190 -7.72 -5.66 -1.47
N PHE A 191 -7.11 -5.16 -0.40
CA PHE A 191 -5.68 -4.88 -0.34
C PHE A 191 -5.08 -5.11 1.04
N PHE A 192 -3.76 -5.27 1.06
CA PHE A 192 -2.96 -5.29 2.28
C PHE A 192 -1.80 -4.32 2.12
N ARG A 193 -1.65 -3.39 3.05
CA ARG A 193 -0.54 -2.44 3.07
C ARG A 193 0.15 -2.43 4.43
N THR A 194 1.48 -2.52 4.42
CA THR A 194 2.32 -2.28 5.59
C THR A 194 2.89 -0.88 5.51
N ILE A 195 2.78 -0.12 6.61
CA ILE A 195 3.33 1.23 6.74
C ILE A 195 4.25 1.32 7.97
N ASP A 196 5.31 2.10 7.86
CA ASP A 196 6.07 2.58 9.02
C ASP A 196 5.36 3.82 9.55
N VAL A 197 5.15 3.91 10.86
CA VAL A 197 4.32 4.96 11.47
C VAL A 197 4.96 5.55 12.72
N ILE A 198 4.76 6.85 12.94
CA ILE A 198 4.96 7.50 14.24
C ILE A 198 3.56 7.69 14.87
N PRO A 199 3.16 6.85 15.83
CA PRO A 199 1.85 6.96 16.45
C PRO A 199 1.79 8.12 17.45
N ASP A 200 0.65 8.80 17.49
CA ASP A 200 0.33 9.78 18.53
C ASP A 200 -0.01 9.11 19.88
N GLU A 201 -0.31 9.91 20.90
CA GLU A 201 -0.60 9.41 22.26
C GLU A 201 -1.86 8.54 22.33
N VAL A 202 -2.89 8.86 21.53
CA VAL A 202 -4.16 8.11 21.50
C VAL A 202 -3.96 6.79 20.78
N GLN A 203 -3.27 6.81 19.64
CA GLN A 203 -2.90 5.64 18.85
C GLN A 203 -2.00 4.68 19.63
N ARG A 204 -1.12 5.20 20.50
CA ARG A 204 -0.27 4.37 21.37
C ARG A 204 -1.04 3.47 22.31
N ALA A 205 -2.23 3.88 22.75
CA ALA A 205 -3.09 3.04 23.59
C ALA A 205 -3.71 1.86 22.83
N ARG A 206 -3.72 1.88 21.49
CA ARG A 206 -4.28 0.82 20.61
C ARG A 206 -3.23 -0.12 20.02
N ILE A 207 -1.95 0.08 20.37
CA ILE A 207 -0.84 -0.73 19.87
C ILE A 207 -0.97 -2.16 20.38
N ASN A 208 -0.63 -3.13 19.52
CA ASN A 208 -0.70 -4.55 19.80
C ASN A 208 -2.10 -4.94 20.29
N PRO A 209 -3.14 -4.72 19.47
CA PRO A 209 -4.50 -5.10 19.85
C PRO A 209 -4.53 -6.57 20.26
N VAL A 210 -5.38 -6.91 21.23
CA VAL A 210 -5.55 -8.29 21.66
C VAL A 210 -6.17 -9.07 20.51
N ILE A 211 -5.34 -9.69 19.70
CA ILE A 211 -5.76 -10.61 18.65
C ILE A 211 -6.06 -11.93 19.33
N ASP A 212 -7.32 -12.12 19.69
CA ASP A 212 -7.84 -13.46 19.98
C ASP A 212 -7.86 -14.23 18.66
N LEU A 213 -6.92 -15.14 18.52
CA LEU A 213 -6.73 -15.88 17.27
C LEU A 213 -7.78 -16.95 17.12
N ASP A 214 -8.22 -17.55 18.21
CA ASP A 214 -9.31 -18.50 18.15
C ASP A 214 -10.55 -17.80 17.60
N ARG A 215 -10.74 -16.50 17.91
CA ARG A 215 -11.78 -15.68 17.26
C ARG A 215 -11.53 -15.37 15.79
N LEU A 216 -10.29 -15.09 15.37
CA LEU A 216 -10.01 -14.86 13.94
C LEU A 216 -10.29 -16.11 13.10
N TYR A 217 -9.92 -17.28 13.61
CA TYR A 217 -10.15 -18.58 12.95
C TYR A 217 -11.53 -19.16 13.24
N SER A 218 -12.29 -18.60 14.18
CA SER A 218 -13.64 -19.04 14.50
C SER A 218 -14.56 -18.84 13.31
N SER A 219 -15.41 -19.83 13.09
CA SER A 219 -16.52 -19.74 12.15
C SER A 219 -17.68 -18.89 12.67
N GLU A 220 -17.68 -18.52 13.95
CA GLU A 220 -18.85 -17.99 14.65
C GLU A 220 -18.98 -16.45 14.73
N PRO A 221 -17.92 -15.61 14.71
CA PRO A 221 -18.15 -14.18 14.60
C PRO A 221 -18.39 -13.80 13.13
N GLU A 222 -19.62 -13.40 12.81
CA GLU A 222 -19.83 -12.47 11.71
C GLU A 222 -19.55 -11.04 12.22
N PRO A 223 -18.69 -10.25 11.54
CA PRO A 223 -17.99 -10.57 10.29
C PRO A 223 -16.69 -11.38 10.47
N PHE A 224 -16.46 -12.34 9.58
CA PHE A 224 -15.34 -13.30 9.64
C PHE A 224 -13.97 -12.61 9.66
N GLY A 225 -13.13 -13.01 10.62
CA GLY A 225 -11.78 -12.49 10.78
C GLY A 225 -11.70 -11.01 11.13
N VAL A 226 -12.81 -10.38 11.55
CA VAL A 226 -12.85 -8.96 11.96
C VAL A 226 -12.64 -8.85 13.46
N LEU A 227 -11.74 -7.94 13.86
CA LEU A 227 -11.53 -7.60 15.27
C LEU A 227 -12.57 -6.56 15.73
N SER A 228 -12.60 -6.25 17.03
CA SER A 228 -13.43 -5.14 17.52
C SER A 228 -13.09 -3.85 16.76
N ALA A 229 -14.10 -3.01 16.48
CA ALA A 229 -13.90 -1.73 15.81
C ALA A 229 -12.86 -0.85 16.52
N ASP A 230 -12.79 -0.92 17.86
CA ASP A 230 -11.84 -0.18 18.69
C ASP A 230 -10.36 -0.57 18.46
N CYS A 231 -10.10 -1.70 17.80
CA CYS A 231 -8.75 -2.13 17.43
C CYS A 231 -8.23 -1.39 16.19
N TYR A 232 -9.13 -0.86 15.35
CA TYR A 232 -8.77 -0.22 14.09
C TYR A 232 -8.63 1.29 14.28
N THR A 233 -7.69 1.86 13.54
CA THR A 233 -7.51 3.32 13.38
C THR A 233 -7.79 3.68 11.94
N ASP A 234 -8.50 4.78 11.68
CA ASP A 234 -8.73 5.23 10.31
C ASP A 234 -7.39 5.70 9.70
N MET A 235 -7.13 5.36 8.44
CA MET A 235 -5.90 5.79 7.77
C MET A 235 -5.77 7.32 7.70
N THR A 236 -6.89 8.03 7.59
CA THR A 236 -6.93 9.50 7.61
C THR A 236 -6.53 10.09 8.97
N GLU A 237 -6.59 9.31 10.06
CA GLU A 237 -6.10 9.71 11.39
C GLU A 237 -4.60 9.44 11.54
N ILE A 238 -4.02 8.54 10.74
CA ILE A 238 -2.57 8.32 10.73
C ILE A 238 -1.87 9.60 10.24
N GLY A 239 -0.99 10.14 11.08
CA GLY A 239 -0.19 11.32 10.76
C GLY A 239 1.00 10.95 9.88
N ILE A 240 2.17 10.82 10.52
CA ILE A 240 3.42 10.55 9.83
C ILE A 240 3.55 9.06 9.57
N HIS A 241 3.58 8.70 8.30
CA HIS A 241 3.79 7.33 7.87
C HIS A 241 4.51 7.26 6.52
N THR A 242 5.14 6.13 6.24
CA THR A 242 5.67 5.81 4.90
C THR A 242 5.28 4.39 4.51
N GLU A 243 4.84 4.22 3.26
CA GLU A 243 4.49 2.92 2.73
C GLU A 243 5.72 2.02 2.57
N ARG A 244 5.62 0.80 3.12
CA ARG A 244 6.69 -0.18 3.09
C ARG A 244 6.44 -1.25 2.04
N GLU A 245 5.23 -1.81 2.02
CA GLU A 245 4.79 -2.86 1.11
C GLU A 245 3.28 -2.74 0.86
N ARG A 246 2.85 -2.93 -0.39
CA ARG A 246 1.45 -3.05 -0.79
C ARG A 246 1.21 -4.29 -1.64
N TYR A 247 0.09 -4.97 -1.36
CA TYR A 247 -0.37 -6.16 -2.06
C TYR A 247 -1.83 -5.99 -2.48
N ASP A 248 -2.12 -6.36 -3.72
CA ASP A 248 -3.49 -6.63 -4.18
C ASP A 248 -3.93 -7.98 -3.60
N MET A 249 -5.08 -7.99 -2.92
CA MET A 249 -5.64 -9.18 -2.26
C MET A 249 -6.82 -9.77 -3.03
N SER A 250 -7.01 -9.38 -4.30
CA SER A 250 -7.91 -10.07 -5.22
C SER A 250 -7.50 -11.54 -5.33
N ALA A 251 -8.47 -12.46 -5.29
CA ALA A 251 -8.26 -13.90 -5.17
C ALA A 251 -7.74 -14.57 -6.47
N THR A 252 -6.58 -14.13 -6.95
CA THR A 252 -5.83 -14.75 -8.04
C THR A 252 -4.64 -15.54 -7.49
N ARG A 253 -4.15 -16.50 -8.27
CA ARG A 253 -2.96 -17.28 -7.93
C ARG A 253 -1.74 -16.36 -7.79
N GLU A 254 -1.58 -15.42 -8.71
CA GLU A 254 -0.42 -14.54 -8.81
C GLU A 254 -0.34 -13.64 -7.57
N ASN A 255 -1.48 -13.10 -7.14
CA ASN A 255 -1.57 -12.29 -5.93
C ASN A 255 -1.31 -13.14 -4.68
N PHE A 256 -1.86 -14.35 -4.59
CA PHE A 256 -1.59 -15.27 -3.48
C PHE A 256 -0.10 -15.60 -3.36
N VAL A 257 0.54 -16.02 -4.46
CA VAL A 257 1.97 -16.36 -4.48
C VAL A 257 2.83 -15.19 -4.02
N ARG A 258 2.52 -13.97 -4.49
CA ARG A 258 3.23 -12.75 -4.11
C ARG A 258 3.03 -12.39 -2.63
N PHE A 259 1.81 -12.53 -2.11
CA PHE A 259 1.47 -12.20 -0.72
C PHE A 259 2.03 -13.22 0.28
N ALA A 260 1.80 -14.52 0.04
CA ALA A 260 2.28 -15.64 0.84
C ALA A 260 3.80 -15.88 0.69
N ARG A 261 4.44 -15.23 -0.29
CA ARG A 261 5.88 -15.32 -0.61
C ARG A 261 6.31 -16.76 -0.93
N MET A 262 5.44 -17.51 -1.60
CA MET A 262 5.70 -18.89 -2.01
C MET A 262 6.84 -18.97 -3.04
N ASP A 263 7.05 -17.90 -3.82
CA ASP A 263 8.16 -17.72 -4.76
C ASP A 263 9.54 -17.59 -4.08
N LYS A 264 9.56 -17.20 -2.81
CA LYS A 264 10.79 -16.95 -2.03
C LYS A 264 11.08 -18.04 -1.00
N GLY A 265 10.41 -19.19 -1.11
CA GLY A 265 10.61 -20.33 -0.22
C GLY A 265 10.14 -20.08 1.22
N SER A 266 9.15 -19.20 1.41
CA SER A 266 8.55 -18.87 2.72
C SER A 266 8.12 -20.11 3.51
N ASP A 267 8.41 -20.13 4.81
CA ASP A 267 7.95 -21.17 5.75
C ASP A 267 6.57 -20.81 6.33
N ILE A 268 5.67 -20.32 5.47
CA ILE A 268 4.30 -20.04 5.88
C ILE A 268 3.56 -21.38 6.04
N PHE A 269 2.98 -21.58 7.22
CA PHE A 269 2.11 -22.72 7.50
C PHE A 269 0.73 -22.38 6.95
N LEU A 270 0.30 -23.12 5.94
CA LEU A 270 -1.03 -23.01 5.37
C LEU A 270 -1.84 -24.23 5.83
N SER A 271 -3.13 -24.03 6.05
CA SER A 271 -4.06 -25.15 6.15
C SER A 271 -4.01 -25.98 4.87
N GLU A 272 -4.23 -27.28 5.03
CA GLU A 272 -4.35 -28.21 3.91
C GLU A 272 -5.33 -27.70 2.85
N HIS A 273 -6.46 -27.14 3.30
CA HIS A 273 -7.49 -26.55 2.45
C HIS A 273 -6.92 -25.49 1.49
N THR A 274 -6.23 -24.49 2.03
CA THR A 274 -5.70 -23.36 1.25
C THR A 274 -4.51 -23.76 0.38
N TYR A 275 -3.66 -24.64 0.88
CA TYR A 275 -2.55 -25.18 0.10
C TYR A 275 -3.05 -25.99 -1.11
N ASN A 276 -4.05 -26.85 -0.91
CA ASN A 276 -4.67 -27.61 -2.00
C ASN A 276 -5.25 -26.71 -3.08
N ILE A 277 -6.00 -25.66 -2.69
CA ILE A 277 -6.53 -24.67 -3.64
C ILE A 277 -5.39 -24.02 -4.43
N ALA A 278 -4.32 -23.59 -3.77
CA ALA A 278 -3.19 -22.95 -4.44
C ALA A 278 -2.50 -23.88 -5.47
N CYS A 279 -2.29 -25.15 -5.11
CA CYS A 279 -1.74 -26.16 -6.00
C CYS A 279 -2.66 -26.45 -7.20
N LEU A 280 -3.96 -26.60 -6.97
CA LEU A 280 -4.94 -26.83 -8.03
C LEU A 280 -5.06 -25.63 -8.97
N LEU A 281 -5.07 -24.39 -8.44
CA LEU A 281 -5.05 -23.17 -9.25
C LEU A 281 -3.76 -23.08 -10.09
N HIS A 282 -2.63 -23.54 -9.54
CA HIS A 282 -1.40 -23.64 -10.31
C HIS A 282 -1.52 -24.64 -11.46
N LEU A 283 -1.98 -25.86 -11.20
CA LEU A 283 -2.13 -26.91 -12.21
C LEU A 283 -3.18 -26.57 -13.27
N ALA A 284 -4.24 -25.83 -12.90
CA ALA A 284 -5.26 -25.35 -13.82
C ALA A 284 -4.77 -24.20 -14.72
N SER A 285 -3.70 -23.50 -14.35
CA SER A 285 -3.21 -22.34 -15.10
C SER A 285 -2.65 -22.73 -16.48
N PRO A 286 -2.97 -21.97 -17.54
CA PRO A 286 -2.33 -22.13 -18.85
C PRO A 286 -0.80 -21.95 -18.82
N GLU A 287 -0.29 -21.16 -17.87
CA GLU A 287 1.14 -20.88 -17.70
C GLU A 287 1.90 -22.05 -17.04
N CYS A 288 1.19 -22.99 -16.42
CA CYS A 288 1.81 -24.19 -15.88
C CYS A 288 2.27 -25.10 -17.01
N THR A 289 3.57 -25.41 -17.01
CA THR A 289 4.23 -26.31 -17.99
C THR A 289 4.83 -27.56 -17.35
N ASP A 290 4.80 -27.67 -16.02
CA ASP A 290 5.32 -28.80 -15.26
C ASP A 290 4.22 -29.28 -14.30
N PRO A 291 3.74 -30.53 -14.42
CA PRO A 291 2.69 -31.04 -13.54
C PRO A 291 3.18 -31.45 -12.15
N MET A 292 4.50 -31.45 -11.91
CA MET A 292 5.04 -31.94 -10.66
C MET A 292 5.03 -30.87 -9.57
N ILE A 293 4.16 -31.06 -8.57
CA ILE A 293 4.14 -30.23 -7.36
C ILE A 293 5.23 -30.68 -6.40
N ARG A 294 6.23 -29.83 -6.20
CA ARG A 294 7.30 -30.03 -5.22
C ARG A 294 6.87 -29.45 -3.88
N ASP A 295 6.35 -30.31 -3.01
CA ASP A 295 5.96 -29.90 -1.67
C ASP A 295 7.17 -29.44 -0.87
N LYS A 296 6.94 -28.48 0.01
CA LYS A 296 7.88 -28.08 1.03
C LYS A 296 7.18 -28.19 2.37
N PHE A 297 7.72 -29.03 3.26
CA PHE A 297 7.25 -29.12 4.64
C PHE A 297 7.11 -27.72 5.24
N PRO A 298 5.99 -27.39 5.91
CA PRO A 298 4.93 -28.28 6.39
C PRO A 298 3.75 -28.51 5.44
N ASN A 299 3.78 -27.96 4.22
CA ASN A 299 2.64 -27.98 3.31
C ASN A 299 2.69 -29.20 2.38
N PHE A 300 1.58 -29.92 2.26
CA PHE A 300 1.46 -31.15 1.48
C PHE A 300 0.24 -31.14 0.59
N PHE A 301 0.41 -31.50 -0.68
CA PHE A 301 -0.68 -31.50 -1.65
C PHE A 301 -1.44 -32.82 -1.61
N SER A 302 -2.66 -32.80 -1.06
CA SER A 302 -3.44 -34.02 -0.79
C SER A 302 -3.89 -34.76 -2.05
N TYR A 303 -4.00 -34.07 -3.19
CA TYR A 303 -4.43 -34.67 -4.45
C TYR A 303 -3.27 -35.21 -5.30
N ARG A 304 -2.04 -35.28 -4.80
CA ARG A 304 -0.87 -35.71 -5.59
C ARG A 304 -1.14 -37.00 -6.38
N ASP A 305 -1.61 -38.03 -5.70
CA ASP A 305 -1.88 -39.36 -6.28
C ASP A 305 -2.88 -39.30 -7.44
N TRP A 306 -3.76 -38.29 -7.45
CA TRP A 306 -4.77 -38.11 -8.50
C TRP A 306 -4.16 -37.52 -9.77
N PHE A 307 -2.92 -37.05 -9.73
CA PHE A 307 -2.19 -36.52 -10.89
C PHE A 307 -1.04 -37.43 -11.33
N ASP A 308 -0.60 -38.40 -10.52
CA ASP A 308 0.57 -39.26 -10.79
C ASP A 308 0.52 -39.91 -12.18
N ASN A 309 -0.63 -40.47 -12.57
CA ASN A 309 -0.76 -41.12 -13.88
C ASN A 309 -0.61 -40.14 -15.06
N LEU A 310 -1.04 -38.89 -14.90
CA LEU A 310 -0.91 -37.85 -15.91
C LEU A 310 0.51 -37.25 -15.91
N ALA A 311 1.12 -37.12 -14.73
CA ALA A 311 2.51 -36.68 -14.58
C ALA A 311 3.49 -37.72 -15.18
N GLU A 312 3.22 -39.01 -15.01
CA GLU A 312 4.00 -40.08 -15.62
C GLU A 312 3.87 -40.05 -17.15
N ARG A 313 2.65 -39.86 -17.68
CA ARG A 313 2.43 -39.66 -19.12
C ARG A 313 3.18 -38.46 -19.66
N PHE A 314 3.18 -37.34 -18.92
CA PHE A 314 3.94 -36.15 -19.28
C PHE A 314 5.46 -36.42 -19.30
N THR A 315 5.96 -37.18 -18.33
CA THR A 315 7.39 -37.52 -18.23
C THR A 315 7.85 -38.47 -19.34
N LYS A 316 6.99 -39.41 -19.74
CA LYS A 316 7.25 -40.38 -20.82
C LYS A 316 7.02 -39.82 -22.23
N ALA A 317 6.38 -38.66 -22.37
CA ALA A 317 6.10 -38.05 -23.65
C ALA A 317 7.39 -37.71 -24.41
N THR A 318 7.43 -38.09 -25.69
CA THR A 318 8.60 -37.88 -26.57
C THR A 318 8.43 -36.67 -27.47
N THR A 319 7.18 -36.20 -27.65
CA THR A 319 6.85 -35.02 -28.46
C THR A 319 6.23 -33.90 -27.63
N GLU A 320 6.36 -32.67 -28.11
CA GLU A 320 5.73 -31.50 -27.48
C GLU A 320 4.20 -31.60 -27.50
N THR A 321 3.62 -32.18 -28.55
CA THR A 321 2.18 -32.40 -28.67
C THR A 321 1.65 -33.34 -27.57
N GLU A 322 2.36 -34.43 -27.29
CA GLU A 322 1.99 -35.36 -26.20
C GLU A 322 2.06 -34.69 -24.82
N LYS A 323 3.08 -33.85 -24.59
CA LYS A 323 3.21 -33.04 -23.37
C LYS A 323 2.05 -32.07 -23.22
N GLN A 324 1.69 -31.36 -24.29
CA GLN A 324 0.56 -30.43 -24.30
C GLN A 324 -0.78 -31.15 -24.03
N GLN A 325 -0.98 -32.33 -24.59
CA GLN A 325 -2.17 -33.16 -24.32
C GLN A 325 -2.24 -33.61 -22.85
N ALA A 326 -1.11 -34.06 -22.28
CA ALA A 326 -1.05 -34.42 -20.86
C ALA A 326 -1.36 -33.20 -19.97
N MET A 327 -0.77 -32.04 -20.26
CA MET A 327 -1.07 -30.81 -19.51
C MET A 327 -2.51 -30.34 -19.66
N ALA A 328 -3.14 -30.51 -20.83
CA ALA A 328 -4.55 -30.19 -21.02
C ALA A 328 -5.45 -31.05 -20.10
N LEU A 329 -5.16 -32.35 -19.98
CA LEU A 329 -5.88 -33.25 -19.08
C LEU A 329 -5.64 -32.89 -17.60
N ILE A 330 -4.42 -32.48 -17.25
CA ILE A 330 -4.08 -32.04 -15.89
C ILE A 330 -4.87 -30.79 -15.53
N ARG A 331 -4.90 -29.79 -16.42
CA ARG A 331 -5.70 -28.57 -16.22
C ARG A 331 -7.18 -28.88 -16.06
N GLN A 332 -7.73 -29.75 -16.91
CA GLN A 332 -9.12 -30.16 -16.83
C GLN A 332 -9.44 -30.85 -15.50
N ARG A 333 -8.56 -31.76 -15.04
CA ARG A 333 -8.72 -32.44 -13.75
C ARG A 333 -8.64 -31.47 -12.58
N ALA A 334 -7.68 -30.56 -12.59
CA ALA A 334 -7.53 -29.54 -11.55
C ALA A 334 -8.75 -28.61 -11.47
N ASP A 335 -9.26 -28.12 -12.61
CA ASP A 335 -10.48 -27.31 -12.66
C ASP A 335 -11.72 -28.10 -12.20
N HIS A 336 -11.80 -29.39 -12.51
CA HIS A 336 -12.88 -30.25 -12.02
C HIS A 336 -12.85 -30.38 -10.49
N ILE A 337 -11.69 -30.66 -9.90
CA ILE A 337 -11.52 -30.77 -8.44
C ILE A 337 -11.85 -29.42 -7.77
N LEU A 338 -11.36 -28.30 -8.32
CA LEU A 338 -11.68 -26.97 -7.81
C LEU A 338 -13.19 -26.72 -7.75
N ARG A 339 -13.94 -27.09 -8.79
CA ARG A 339 -15.39 -26.89 -8.83
C ARG A 339 -16.16 -27.83 -7.93
N HIS A 340 -15.69 -29.07 -7.77
CA HIS A 340 -16.37 -30.10 -7.01
C HIS A 340 -16.10 -29.99 -5.51
N ASP A 341 -14.82 -29.91 -5.11
CA ASP A 341 -14.41 -29.95 -3.70
C ASP A 341 -14.36 -28.55 -3.07
N TYR A 342 -14.21 -27.50 -3.90
CA TYR A 342 -14.13 -26.11 -3.46
C TYR A 342 -15.17 -25.22 -4.19
N PRO A 343 -16.47 -25.53 -4.11
CA PRO A 343 -17.50 -24.82 -4.88
C PRO A 343 -17.62 -23.34 -4.49
N ASN A 344 -17.31 -23.00 -3.23
CA ASN A 344 -17.47 -21.68 -2.65
C ASN A 344 -16.12 -20.99 -2.45
N LEU A 345 -15.36 -20.78 -3.52
CA LEU A 345 -14.12 -20.02 -3.47
C LEU A 345 -14.37 -18.52 -3.63
N ARG A 346 -13.60 -17.72 -2.91
CA ARG A 346 -13.44 -16.30 -3.24
C ARG A 346 -12.92 -16.20 -4.67
N ARG A 347 -13.64 -15.48 -5.53
CA ARG A 347 -13.25 -15.27 -6.92
C ARG A 347 -12.67 -13.87 -7.09
N PRO A 348 -11.76 -13.67 -8.05
CA PRO A 348 -11.35 -12.33 -8.42
C PRO A 348 -12.59 -11.53 -8.86
N PRO A 349 -12.61 -10.21 -8.64
CA PRO A 349 -13.67 -9.36 -9.15
C PRO A 349 -13.79 -9.60 -10.66
N VAL A 350 -14.98 -9.94 -11.15
CA VAL A 350 -15.22 -9.96 -12.59
C VAL A 350 -15.07 -8.50 -13.04
N PRO A 351 -14.13 -8.16 -13.94
CA PRO A 351 -14.06 -6.80 -14.45
C PRO A 351 -15.44 -6.48 -15.03
N ALA A 352 -16.05 -5.38 -14.56
CA ALA A 352 -17.32 -4.92 -15.09
C ALA A 352 -17.24 -4.95 -16.63
N PRO A 353 -18.29 -5.40 -17.33
CA PRO A 353 -18.30 -5.34 -18.79
C PRO A 353 -17.86 -3.94 -19.17
N LYS A 354 -16.74 -3.83 -19.89
CA LYS A 354 -16.35 -2.55 -20.47
C LYS A 354 -17.58 -2.12 -21.25
N GLU A 355 -18.28 -1.10 -20.79
CA GLU A 355 -19.26 -0.43 -21.62
C GLU A 355 -18.51 -0.11 -22.89
N GLN A 356 -18.87 -0.82 -23.95
CA GLN A 356 -18.48 -0.44 -25.28
C GLN A 356 -19.12 0.93 -25.43
N THR A 357 -18.32 1.99 -25.26
CA THR A 357 -18.65 3.29 -25.82
C THR A 357 -18.80 3.06 -27.31
N GLU A 358 -20.03 2.75 -27.72
CA GLU A 358 -20.45 2.83 -29.10
C GLU A 358 -20.26 4.27 -29.52
N THR A 359 -19.22 4.48 -30.33
CA THR A 359 -19.04 5.64 -31.17
C THR A 359 -20.18 5.66 -32.21
N ALA A 360 -21.38 6.08 -31.79
CA ALA A 360 -22.45 6.38 -32.71
C ALA A 360 -22.18 7.76 -33.34
N VAL A 361 -21.50 7.74 -34.49
CA VAL A 361 -21.53 8.84 -35.45
C VAL A 361 -22.98 8.98 -35.92
N THR A 362 -23.69 9.97 -35.38
CA THR A 362 -24.90 10.51 -36.02
C THR A 362 -24.63 11.95 -36.42
N SER A 363 -24.75 12.16 -37.72
CA SER A 363 -24.49 13.39 -38.42
C SER A 363 -25.69 14.34 -38.33
N VAL A 364 -25.35 15.63 -38.26
CA VAL A 364 -26.14 16.82 -38.67
C VAL A 364 -27.36 17.22 -37.82
N GLY A 365 -27.28 18.45 -37.26
CA GLY A 365 -28.43 19.35 -37.20
C GLY A 365 -28.75 20.04 -35.87
N LYS A 366 -27.85 20.85 -35.30
CA LYS A 366 -28.24 21.89 -34.33
C LYS A 366 -28.57 23.20 -35.07
N PRO A 367 -29.76 23.79 -34.95
CA PRO A 367 -29.89 25.23 -35.12
C PRO A 367 -29.42 25.94 -33.84
N ALA A 368 -28.53 26.91 -34.03
CA ALA A 368 -28.02 27.79 -33.00
C ALA A 368 -29.17 28.48 -32.24
N ARG A 369 -29.05 28.53 -30.91
CA ARG A 369 -29.84 29.45 -30.07
C ARG A 369 -29.49 30.88 -30.48
N GLN A 370 -30.36 31.50 -31.27
CA GLN A 370 -30.33 32.94 -31.52
C GLN A 370 -30.72 33.66 -30.23
N LEU A 371 -29.86 34.61 -29.83
CA LEU A 371 -30.14 35.64 -28.84
C LEU A 371 -31.47 36.35 -29.18
N PRO A 372 -32.33 36.65 -28.21
CA PRO A 372 -33.59 37.33 -28.49
C PRO A 372 -33.34 38.75 -28.98
N ASP A 373 -33.74 39.00 -30.22
CA ASP A 373 -33.65 40.27 -30.93
C ASP A 373 -34.41 41.38 -30.19
N VAL A 374 -33.66 42.30 -29.60
CA VAL A 374 -34.11 43.48 -28.84
C VAL A 374 -34.92 44.44 -29.72
N ALA A 375 -34.92 44.28 -31.05
CA ALA A 375 -35.72 45.09 -31.97
C ALA A 375 -37.22 44.72 -32.01
N LYS A 376 -37.65 43.54 -31.54
CA LYS A 376 -39.09 43.15 -31.52
C LYS A 376 -39.87 43.62 -30.29
N LYS A 377 -39.22 44.13 -29.24
CA LYS A 377 -39.90 44.71 -28.06
C LYS A 377 -40.20 46.20 -28.14
N LEU A 378 -39.68 46.91 -29.15
CA LEU A 378 -39.93 48.36 -29.33
C LEU A 378 -41.05 48.69 -30.33
N ALA A 379 -41.57 47.73 -31.09
CA ALA A 379 -42.68 47.95 -32.04
C ALA A 379 -44.09 47.68 -31.46
N ALA A 380 -44.20 47.13 -30.25
CA ALA A 380 -45.47 46.77 -29.62
C ALA A 380 -46.00 47.80 -28.59
N HIS A 381 -45.39 48.99 -28.50
CA HIS A 381 -45.79 50.04 -27.54
C HIS A 381 -46.22 51.38 -28.16
N SER A 382 -46.47 51.45 -29.48
CA SER A 382 -46.94 52.69 -30.12
C SER A 382 -48.32 52.61 -30.81
N LYS A 383 -49.13 51.57 -30.54
CA LYS A 383 -50.52 51.51 -31.04
C LYS A 383 -51.48 50.96 -29.98
N LYS A 384 -51.95 51.84 -29.09
CA LYS A 384 -53.31 51.87 -28.51
C LYS A 384 -53.41 52.97 -27.43
N LYS A 385 -53.32 54.23 -27.85
CA LYS A 385 -54.03 55.36 -27.20
C LYS A 385 -55.18 55.73 -28.15
N THR A 386 -56.41 55.50 -27.70
CA THR A 386 -57.73 55.94 -28.22
C THR A 386 -58.72 54.86 -27.77
N GLY A 387 -59.80 55.09 -27.04
CA GLY A 387 -60.30 56.24 -26.31
C GLY A 387 -61.53 55.70 -25.57
N LEU A 388 -61.67 55.99 -24.28
CA LEU A 388 -62.96 55.89 -23.59
C LEU A 388 -63.64 57.25 -23.72
N LYS A 389 -64.86 57.22 -24.25
CA LYS A 389 -65.94 58.22 -24.15
C LYS A 389 -67.20 57.41 -23.79
N PRO A 390 -68.26 57.98 -23.19
CA PRO A 390 -68.65 59.40 -23.16
C PRO A 390 -67.98 60.25 -22.10
#